data_AF-A0A2S6I0D7-F1
#
_entry.id   AF-A0A2S6I0D7-F1
#
_cell.length_a   1.000
_cell.length_b   1.000
_cell.length_c   1.000
_cell.angle_alpha   90.00
_cell.angle_beta   90.00
_cell.angle_gamma   90.00
#
_symmetry.space_group_name_H-M   'P 1'
#
loop_
_entity.id
_entity.type
_entity.pdbx_description
1 polymer ?
#
loop_
_entity_poly.entity_id
_entity_poly.type
_entity_poly.pdbx_seq_one_letter_code
_entity_poly.pdbx_strand_id
1 'polypeptide(L)'
;MPNYFEFFGLRPSPRVDLAELKKSFYANSKRFHPDFHTLEDEAIQREVLEKSTLNNEAYKILADDDQRLRHLLELHGALGEEGKNEVPQEFLMEIMDVNEALMELEFEDDPAVRLKVEGLIDQLEGDLDRKVGPLMAGYDNDRVSEADLRLLADYYLKRRYLMRLREKI
;
A
#
# COMPACT_ATOMS: atom_id res chain seq x y z
N MET A 1 10.48 2.20 -11.80
CA MET A 1 10.87 2.30 -10.38
C MET A 1 11.75 1.11 -10.03
N PRO A 2 12.70 1.23 -9.09
CA PRO A 2 13.49 0.10 -8.61
C PRO A 2 12.60 -0.94 -7.92
N ASN A 3 12.94 -2.21 -8.03
CA ASN A 3 12.24 -3.27 -7.30
C ASN A 3 12.75 -3.34 -5.85
N TYR A 4 12.03 -2.72 -4.92
CA TYR A 4 12.39 -2.72 -3.50
C TYR A 4 12.38 -4.12 -2.86
N PHE A 5 11.61 -5.08 -3.39
CA PHE A 5 11.64 -6.45 -2.88
C PHE A 5 13.01 -7.10 -3.17
N GLU A 6 13.51 -6.94 -4.41
CA GLU A 6 14.83 -7.43 -4.81
C GLU A 6 15.95 -6.79 -3.98
N PHE A 7 15.84 -5.50 -3.63
CA PHE A 7 16.82 -4.81 -2.79
C PHE A 7 17.00 -5.48 -1.42
N PHE A 8 15.93 -6.05 -0.85
CA PHE A 8 15.97 -6.80 0.40
C PHE A 8 16.12 -8.32 0.21
N GLY A 9 16.24 -8.80 -1.03
CA GLY A 9 16.27 -10.23 -1.34
C GLY A 9 14.94 -10.95 -1.08
N LEU A 10 13.83 -10.20 -1.06
CA LEU A 10 12.48 -10.72 -0.85
C LEU A 10 11.81 -11.03 -2.19
N ARG A 11 10.93 -12.04 -2.20
CA ARG A 11 10.03 -12.25 -3.34
C ARG A 11 8.93 -11.18 -3.31
N PRO A 12 8.58 -10.55 -4.46
CA PRO A 12 7.44 -9.64 -4.53
C PRO A 12 6.15 -10.31 -4.05
N SER A 13 5.47 -9.67 -3.11
CA SER A 13 4.25 -10.22 -2.49
C SER A 13 3.48 -9.11 -1.76
N PRO A 14 2.13 -9.19 -1.73
CA PRO A 14 1.33 -8.29 -0.89
C PRO A 14 1.55 -8.54 0.60
N ARG A 15 2.05 -9.73 0.98
CA ARG A 15 2.41 -10.12 2.34
C ARG A 15 3.90 -10.41 2.44
N VAL A 16 4.60 -9.66 3.28
CA VAL A 16 6.02 -9.85 3.56
C VAL A 16 6.22 -10.16 5.03
N ASP A 17 7.26 -10.91 5.35
CA ASP A 17 7.70 -11.08 6.73
C ASP A 17 8.34 -9.76 7.22
N LEU A 18 7.62 -9.01 8.04
CA LEU A 18 8.09 -7.73 8.57
C LEU A 18 9.29 -7.88 9.51
N ALA A 19 9.46 -9.04 10.16
CA ALA A 19 10.61 -9.29 11.01
C ALA A 19 11.87 -9.52 10.15
N GLU A 20 11.75 -10.26 9.05
CA GLU A 20 12.82 -10.43 8.08
C GLU A 20 13.18 -9.10 7.39
N LEU A 21 12.18 -8.35 6.93
CA LEU A 21 12.37 -7.03 6.34
C LEU A 21 13.12 -6.08 7.30
N LYS A 22 12.70 -6.02 8.56
CA LYS A 22 13.32 -5.18 9.59
C LYS A 22 14.76 -5.61 9.90
N LYS A 23 15.04 -6.91 9.91
CA LYS A 23 16.40 -7.43 10.09
C LYS A 23 17.31 -7.02 8.92
N SER A 24 16.83 -7.17 7.69
CA SER A 24 17.58 -6.77 6.48
C SER A 24 17.80 -5.26 6.44
N PHE A 25 16.78 -4.47 6.82
CA PHE A 25 16.90 -3.02 6.96
C PHE A 25 18.03 -2.62 7.91
N TYR A 26 18.07 -3.16 9.13
CA TYR A 26 19.14 -2.81 10.09
C TYR A 26 20.53 -3.25 9.63
N ALA A 27 20.63 -4.43 9.01
CA ALA A 27 21.90 -4.90 8.45
C ALA A 27 22.42 -3.94 7.36
N ASN A 28 21.54 -3.51 6.46
CA ASN A 28 21.85 -2.54 5.41
C ASN A 28 22.15 -1.14 5.98
N SER A 29 21.40 -0.66 6.98
CA SER A 29 21.66 0.63 7.62
C SER A 29 23.05 0.69 8.25
N LYS A 30 23.52 -0.42 8.86
CA LYS A 30 24.89 -0.50 9.37
C LYS A 30 25.90 -0.56 8.22
N ARG A 31 25.63 -1.32 7.16
CA ARG A 31 26.53 -1.47 6.01
C ARG A 31 26.73 -0.17 5.23
N PHE A 32 25.67 0.61 5.08
CA PHE A 32 25.63 1.83 4.29
C PHE A 32 25.63 3.11 5.15
N HIS A 33 26.03 3.02 6.42
CA HIS A 33 26.13 4.21 7.26
C HIS A 33 27.30 5.09 6.78
N PRO A 34 27.07 6.37 6.43
CA PRO A 34 28.11 7.26 5.92
C PRO A 34 29.34 7.36 6.84
N ASP A 35 29.13 7.36 8.16
CA ASP A 35 30.23 7.42 9.14
C ASP A 35 31.28 6.32 9.00
N PHE A 36 30.92 5.13 8.49
CA PHE A 36 31.87 4.04 8.28
C PHE A 36 32.71 4.20 7.01
N HIS A 37 32.37 5.14 6.13
CA HIS A 37 32.99 5.32 4.81
C HIS A 37 33.60 6.72 4.64
N THR A 38 33.80 7.48 5.72
CA THR A 38 34.31 8.86 5.69
C THR A 38 35.73 9.01 5.15
N LEU A 39 36.50 7.93 5.14
CA LEU A 39 37.88 7.88 4.62
C LEU A 39 37.97 7.29 3.21
N GLU A 40 36.84 6.87 2.62
CA GLU A 40 36.78 6.34 1.26
C GLU A 40 36.78 7.47 0.23
N ASP A 41 37.04 7.12 -1.05
CA ASP A 41 36.96 8.06 -2.15
C ASP A 41 35.56 8.64 -2.33
N GLU A 42 35.45 9.87 -2.86
CA GLU A 42 34.18 10.59 -3.03
C GLU A 42 33.12 9.79 -3.81
N ALA A 43 33.54 8.97 -4.77
CA ALA A 43 32.65 8.09 -5.53
C ALA A 43 31.99 7.03 -4.64
N ILE A 44 32.76 6.43 -3.73
CA ILE A 44 32.27 5.41 -2.78
C ILE A 44 31.37 6.07 -1.73
N GLN A 45 31.75 7.24 -1.22
CA GLN A 45 30.91 7.98 -0.27
C GLN A 45 29.53 8.31 -0.87
N ARG A 46 29.50 8.71 -2.15
CA ARG A 46 28.25 8.96 -2.87
C ARG A 46 27.42 7.69 -3.04
N GLU A 47 28.04 6.59 -3.46
CA GLU A 47 27.36 5.30 -3.61
C GLU A 47 26.76 4.81 -2.28
N VAL A 48 27.50 4.97 -1.17
CA VAL A 48 27.04 4.63 0.18
C VAL A 48 25.82 5.49 0.57
N LEU A 49 25.87 6.78 0.30
CA LEU A 49 24.76 7.69 0.58
C LEU A 49 23.52 7.31 -0.24
N GLU A 50 23.67 7.03 -1.53
CA GLU A 50 22.58 6.58 -2.41
C GLU A 50 21.95 5.27 -1.89
N LYS A 51 22.78 4.30 -1.48
CA LYS A 51 22.30 3.03 -0.90
C LYS A 51 21.61 3.21 0.45
N SER A 52 22.07 4.16 1.27
CA SER A 52 21.43 4.49 2.54
C SER A 52 20.03 5.09 2.33
N THR A 53 19.91 6.03 1.39
CA THR A 53 18.62 6.61 0.99
C THR A 53 17.68 5.53 0.45
N LEU A 54 18.17 4.70 -0.48
CA LEU A 54 17.42 3.58 -1.04
C LEU A 54 16.92 2.61 0.05
N ASN A 55 17.76 2.29 1.04
CA ASN A 55 17.38 1.40 2.14
C ASN A 55 16.22 1.96 2.97
N ASN A 56 16.23 3.27 3.26
CA ASN A 56 15.18 3.92 4.02
C ASN A 56 13.86 3.99 3.23
N GLU A 57 13.94 4.38 1.95
CA GLU A 57 12.76 4.45 1.07
C GLU A 57 12.12 3.07 0.86
N ALA A 58 12.93 2.07 0.52
CA ALA A 58 12.48 0.70 0.32
C ALA A 58 11.82 0.15 1.59
N TYR A 59 12.43 0.37 2.77
CA TYR A 59 11.85 -0.08 4.03
C TYR A 59 10.52 0.62 4.32
N LYS A 60 10.45 1.94 4.14
CA LYS A 60 9.21 2.71 4.34
C LYS A 60 8.07 2.17 3.48
N ILE A 61 8.33 1.88 2.21
CA ILE A 61 7.33 1.39 1.27
C ILE A 61 6.91 -0.05 1.58
N LEU A 62 7.86 -0.95 1.86
CA LEU A 62 7.53 -2.35 2.10
C LEU A 62 6.98 -2.63 3.50
N ALA A 63 7.27 -1.78 4.49
CA ALA A 63 6.75 -1.95 5.85
C ALA A 63 5.28 -1.53 5.99
N ASP A 64 4.79 -0.68 5.10
CA ASP A 64 3.40 -0.21 5.07
C ASP A 64 2.56 -1.05 4.09
N ASP A 65 1.45 -1.61 4.55
CA ASP A 65 0.66 -2.56 3.76
C ASP A 65 0.07 -1.93 2.48
N ASP A 66 -0.32 -0.66 2.54
CA ASP A 66 -0.93 0.05 1.40
C ASP A 66 0.13 0.44 0.36
N GLN A 67 1.23 1.04 0.80
CA GLN A 67 2.36 1.38 -0.07
C GLN A 67 3.00 0.12 -0.66
N ARG A 68 3.11 -0.98 0.09
CA ARG A 68 3.62 -2.25 -0.41
C ARG A 68 2.73 -2.81 -1.51
N LEU A 69 1.41 -2.83 -1.31
CA LEU A 69 0.47 -3.30 -2.31
C LEU A 69 0.52 -2.43 -3.56
N ARG A 70 0.56 -1.10 -3.39
CA ARG A 70 0.72 -0.16 -4.49
C ARG A 70 2.00 -0.44 -5.29
N HIS A 71 3.14 -0.54 -4.62
CA HIS A 71 4.44 -0.81 -5.25
C HIS A 71 4.43 -2.14 -6.02
N LEU A 72 3.83 -3.19 -5.45
CA LEU A 72 3.64 -4.46 -6.14
C LEU A 72 2.84 -4.29 -7.44
N LEU A 73 1.72 -3.57 -7.40
CA LEU A 73 0.89 -3.35 -8.58
C LEU A 73 1.60 -2.48 -9.63
N GLU A 74 2.40 -1.49 -9.21
CA GLU A 74 3.23 -0.67 -10.11
C GLU A 74 4.31 -1.51 -10.81
N LEU A 75 4.94 -2.47 -10.12
CA LEU A 75 5.90 -3.41 -10.74
C LEU A 75 5.25 -4.26 -11.84
N HIS A 76 3.97 -4.59 -11.68
CA HIS A 76 3.20 -5.36 -12.66
C HIS A 76 2.51 -4.48 -13.72
N GLY A 77 2.63 -3.15 -13.64
CA GLY A 77 1.91 -2.23 -14.53
C GLY A 77 0.38 -2.30 -14.39
N ALA A 78 -0.12 -2.78 -13.25
CA ALA A 78 -1.54 -3.00 -13.00
C ALA A 78 -2.28 -1.74 -12.51
N LEU A 79 -1.55 -0.67 -12.19
CA LEU A 79 -2.11 0.66 -11.90
C LEU A 79 -1.93 1.58 -13.10
N GLY A 80 -2.98 2.32 -13.47
CA GLY A 80 -2.88 3.45 -14.38
C GLY A 80 -2.17 4.64 -13.73
N GLU A 81 -1.99 5.73 -14.50
CA GLU A 81 -1.36 6.95 -14.00
C GLU A 81 -2.04 7.48 -12.72
N GLU A 82 -1.23 8.02 -11.81
CA GLU A 82 -1.75 8.62 -10.57
C GLU A 82 -2.84 9.65 -10.86
N GLY A 83 -3.99 9.48 -10.22
CA GLY A 83 -5.15 10.37 -10.39
C GLY A 83 -6.06 10.05 -11.58
N LYS A 84 -5.70 9.09 -12.44
CA LYS A 84 -6.57 8.61 -13.54
C LYS A 84 -7.34 7.34 -13.21
N ASN A 85 -7.01 6.67 -12.12
CA ASN A 85 -7.69 5.45 -11.71
C ASN A 85 -9.05 5.80 -11.09
N GLU A 86 -10.10 5.60 -11.88
CA GLU A 86 -11.49 5.73 -11.43
C GLU A 86 -11.94 4.50 -10.66
N VAL A 87 -12.79 4.70 -9.65
CA VAL A 87 -13.36 3.59 -8.90
C VAL A 87 -14.51 2.98 -9.71
N PRO A 88 -14.65 1.64 -9.79
CA PRO A 88 -15.67 1.00 -10.62
C PRO A 88 -17.08 1.53 -10.31
N GLN A 89 -17.92 1.70 -11.35
CA GLN A 89 -19.29 2.21 -11.20
C GLN A 89 -20.13 1.36 -10.22
N GLU A 90 -19.94 0.04 -10.21
CA GLU A 90 -20.57 -0.87 -9.24
C GLU A 90 -20.32 -0.44 -7.79
N PHE A 91 -19.10 0.01 -7.50
CA PHE A 91 -18.72 0.44 -6.16
C PHE A 91 -19.33 1.79 -5.80
N LEU A 92 -19.55 2.67 -6.78
CA LEU A 92 -20.26 3.94 -6.54
C LEU A 92 -21.68 3.70 -6.02
N MET A 93 -22.32 2.60 -6.43
CA MET A 93 -23.61 2.21 -5.86
C MET A 93 -23.46 1.66 -4.44
N GLU A 94 -22.42 0.87 -4.17
CA GLU A 94 -22.13 0.32 -2.83
C GLU A 94 -21.88 1.43 -1.77
N ILE A 95 -21.27 2.55 -2.17
CA ILE A 95 -20.97 3.69 -1.27
C ILE A 95 -22.05 4.78 -1.27
N MET A 96 -23.17 4.59 -1.99
CA MET A 96 -24.21 5.61 -2.10
C MET A 96 -24.76 5.98 -0.72
N ASP A 97 -25.07 4.97 0.09
CA ASP A 97 -25.58 5.14 1.45
C ASP A 97 -24.55 5.81 2.38
N VAL A 98 -23.25 5.56 2.15
CA VAL A 98 -22.16 6.22 2.88
C VAL A 98 -22.12 7.71 2.54
N ASN A 99 -22.20 8.05 1.26
CA ASN A 99 -22.20 9.45 0.82
C ASN A 99 -23.45 10.21 1.28
N GLU A 100 -24.62 9.57 1.30
CA GLU A 100 -25.84 10.16 1.84
C GLU A 100 -25.71 10.49 3.33
N ALA A 101 -25.24 9.54 4.13
CA ALA A 101 -25.05 9.76 5.56
C ALA A 101 -23.91 10.76 5.87
N LEU A 102 -22.86 10.84 5.03
CA LEU A 102 -21.84 11.89 5.13
C LEU A 102 -22.43 13.28 4.83
N MET A 103 -23.31 13.41 3.84
CA MET A 103 -23.99 14.68 3.59
C MET A 103 -24.85 15.10 4.78
N GLU A 104 -25.56 14.16 5.41
CA GLU A 104 -26.32 14.41 6.64
C GLU A 104 -25.42 14.97 7.76
N LEU A 105 -24.22 14.39 7.96
CA LEU A 105 -23.22 14.90 8.91
C LEU A 105 -22.69 16.30 8.57
N GLU A 106 -22.58 16.65 7.29
CA GLU A 106 -22.18 18.00 6.87
C GLU A 106 -23.24 19.06 7.26
N PHE A 107 -24.51 18.67 7.33
CA PHE A 107 -25.59 19.55 7.78
C PHE A 107 -25.71 19.62 9.31
N GLU A 108 -25.65 18.48 9.99
CA GLU A 108 -25.75 18.37 11.44
C GLU A 108 -24.79 17.29 11.96
N ASP A 109 -23.88 17.67 12.86
CA ASP A 109 -22.93 16.75 13.50
C ASP A 109 -23.65 15.87 14.55
N ASP A 110 -24.41 14.88 14.06
CA ASP A 110 -25.12 13.89 14.86
C ASP A 110 -24.23 12.66 15.14
N PRO A 111 -23.91 12.37 16.42
CA PRO A 111 -23.16 11.18 16.81
C PRO A 111 -23.74 9.84 16.32
N ALA A 112 -25.07 9.74 16.17
CA ALA A 112 -25.73 8.53 15.69
C ALA A 112 -25.47 8.31 14.18
N VAL A 113 -25.49 9.39 13.40
CA VAL A 113 -25.17 9.35 11.97
C VAL A 113 -23.69 9.06 11.78
N ARG A 114 -22.81 9.64 12.62
CA ARG A 114 -21.37 9.36 12.63
C ARG A 114 -21.08 7.86 12.81
N LEU A 115 -21.68 7.24 13.84
CA LEU A 115 -21.57 5.80 14.08
C LEU A 115 -22.11 4.97 12.91
N LYS A 116 -23.20 5.41 12.26
CA LYS A 116 -23.76 4.75 11.07
C LYS A 116 -22.77 4.78 9.91
N VAL A 117 -22.16 5.94 9.62
CA VAL A 117 -21.16 6.07 8.54
C VAL A 117 -19.95 5.18 8.81
N GLU A 118 -19.41 5.20 10.03
CA GLU A 118 -18.29 4.35 10.43
C GLU A 118 -18.63 2.86 10.23
N GLY A 119 -19.80 2.42 10.68
CA GLY A 119 -20.25 1.03 10.52
C GLY A 119 -20.44 0.59 9.07
N LEU A 120 -20.95 1.47 8.20
CA LEU A 120 -21.07 1.18 6.77
C LEU A 120 -19.70 1.05 6.10
N ILE A 121 -18.75 1.93 6.42
CA ILE A 121 -17.38 1.84 5.90
C ILE A 121 -16.69 0.56 6.39
N ASP A 122 -16.76 0.25 7.69
CA ASP A 122 -16.16 -0.95 8.27
C ASP A 122 -16.74 -2.23 7.62
N GLN A 123 -18.04 -2.24 7.29
CA GLN A 123 -18.67 -3.35 6.57
C GLN A 123 -18.08 -3.51 5.16
N LEU A 124 -17.97 -2.42 4.39
CA LEU A 124 -17.39 -2.43 3.04
C LEU A 124 -15.92 -2.85 3.05
N GLU A 125 -15.12 -2.34 4.00
CA GLU A 125 -13.71 -2.74 4.18
C GLU A 125 -13.62 -4.25 4.49
N GLY A 126 -14.47 -4.75 5.39
CA GLY A 126 -14.51 -6.17 5.72
C GLY A 126 -14.93 -7.08 4.56
N ASP A 127 -15.86 -6.64 3.71
CA ASP A 127 -16.26 -7.36 2.49
C ASP A 127 -15.12 -7.40 1.46
N LEU A 128 -14.43 -6.27 1.26
CA LEU A 128 -13.26 -6.17 0.39
C LEU A 128 -12.13 -7.09 0.85
N ASP A 129 -11.79 -7.06 2.14
CA ASP A 129 -10.75 -7.91 2.73
C ASP A 129 -11.06 -9.39 2.60
N ARG A 130 -12.33 -9.79 2.84
CA ARG A 130 -12.77 -11.17 2.64
C ARG A 130 -12.63 -11.63 1.20
N LYS A 131 -12.91 -10.75 0.23
CA LYS A 131 -12.83 -11.06 -1.20
C LYS A 131 -11.40 -11.33 -1.66
N VAL A 132 -10.43 -10.53 -1.21
CA VAL A 132 -9.02 -10.67 -1.62
C VAL A 132 -8.17 -11.54 -0.71
N GLY A 133 -8.63 -11.84 0.50
CA GLY A 133 -7.89 -12.61 1.50
C GLY A 133 -7.29 -13.93 0.98
N PRO A 134 -8.04 -14.79 0.27
CA PRO A 134 -7.51 -16.02 -0.31
C PRO A 134 -6.40 -15.78 -1.34
N LEU A 135 -6.58 -14.78 -2.21
CA LEU A 135 -5.58 -14.40 -3.21
C LEU A 135 -4.31 -13.87 -2.55
N MET A 136 -4.42 -13.01 -1.53
CA MET A 136 -3.26 -12.51 -0.80
C MET A 136 -2.52 -13.60 -0.02
N ALA A 137 -3.24 -14.59 0.51
CA ALA A 137 -2.65 -15.68 1.27
C ALA A 137 -1.93 -16.71 0.37
N GLY A 138 -2.47 -16.96 -0.82
CA GLY A 138 -1.90 -17.87 -1.82
C GLY A 138 -1.08 -17.19 -2.91
N TYR A 139 -0.72 -15.91 -2.74
CA TYR A 139 -0.07 -15.12 -3.77
C TYR A 139 1.28 -15.73 -4.17
N ASP A 140 1.47 -15.94 -5.47
CA ASP A 140 2.73 -16.36 -6.07
C ASP A 140 3.01 -15.44 -7.27
N ASN A 141 4.07 -14.64 -7.15
CA ASN A 141 4.45 -13.66 -8.18
C ASN A 141 4.70 -14.30 -9.55
N ASP A 142 5.16 -15.56 -9.59
CA ASP A 142 5.49 -16.24 -10.84
C ASP A 142 4.25 -16.86 -11.52
N ARG A 143 3.10 -16.87 -10.84
CA ARG A 143 1.86 -17.51 -11.28
C ARG A 143 0.65 -16.58 -11.29
N VAL A 144 0.80 -15.35 -10.82
CA VAL A 144 -0.29 -14.38 -10.75
C VAL A 144 -0.84 -14.09 -12.15
N SER A 145 -2.16 -14.15 -12.30
CA SER A 145 -2.81 -13.82 -13.56
C SER A 145 -3.13 -12.32 -13.66
N GLU A 146 -3.38 -11.83 -14.88
CA GLU A 146 -3.87 -10.46 -15.09
C GLU A 146 -5.19 -10.21 -14.35
N ALA A 147 -6.06 -11.22 -14.26
CA ALA A 147 -7.31 -11.14 -13.51
C ALA A 147 -7.09 -10.98 -12.00
N ASP A 148 -6.10 -11.67 -11.43
CA ASP A 148 -5.72 -11.53 -10.03
C ASP A 148 -5.14 -10.14 -9.74
N LEU A 149 -4.27 -9.65 -10.63
CA LEU A 149 -3.71 -8.30 -10.53
C LEU A 149 -4.80 -7.24 -10.61
N ARG A 150 -5.78 -7.40 -11.52
CA ARG A 150 -6.94 -6.51 -11.62
C ARG A 150 -7.78 -6.52 -10.34
N LEU A 151 -8.01 -7.70 -9.76
CA LEU A 151 -8.75 -7.82 -8.50
C LEU A 151 -8.03 -7.10 -7.35
N LEU A 152 -6.69 -7.23 -7.26
CA LEU A 152 -5.89 -6.53 -6.27
C LEU A 152 -5.86 -5.01 -6.51
N ALA A 153 -5.81 -4.57 -7.78
CA ALA A 153 -5.88 -3.17 -8.15
C ALA A 153 -7.24 -2.55 -7.77
N ASP A 154 -8.35 -3.23 -8.09
CA ASP A 154 -9.70 -2.80 -7.71
C ASP A 154 -9.82 -2.69 -6.19
N TYR A 155 -9.33 -3.69 -5.46
CA TYR A 155 -9.27 -3.67 -4.00
C TYR A 155 -8.49 -2.46 -3.46
N TYR A 156 -7.29 -2.22 -4.00
CA TYR A 156 -6.45 -1.09 -3.64
C TYR A 156 -7.18 0.26 -3.83
N LEU A 157 -7.80 0.46 -4.99
CA LEU A 157 -8.52 1.68 -5.31
C LEU A 157 -9.75 1.89 -4.43
N LYS A 158 -10.53 0.82 -4.19
CA LYS A 158 -11.72 0.86 -3.32
C LYS A 158 -11.32 1.17 -1.87
N ARG A 159 -10.30 0.51 -1.30
CA ARG A 159 -9.80 0.84 0.05
C ARG A 159 -9.35 2.30 0.17
N ARG A 160 -8.57 2.80 -0.80
CA ARG A 160 -8.10 4.20 -0.77
C ARG A 160 -9.25 5.19 -0.90
N TYR A 161 -10.34 4.83 -1.57
CA TYR A 161 -11.55 5.63 -1.58
C TYR A 161 -12.20 5.66 -0.19
N LEU A 162 -12.40 4.50 0.44
CA LEU A 162 -12.98 4.41 1.78
C LEU A 162 -12.15 5.16 2.84
N MET A 163 -10.83 5.06 2.79
CA MET A 163 -9.93 5.83 3.67
C MET A 163 -10.18 7.35 3.55
N ARG A 164 -10.36 7.87 2.33
CA ARG A 164 -10.68 9.29 2.11
C ARG A 164 -12.08 9.66 2.61
N LEU A 165 -13.03 8.72 2.63
CA LEU A 165 -14.33 8.97 3.26
C LEU A 165 -14.22 9.02 4.78
N ARG A 166 -13.40 8.15 5.39
CA ARG A 166 -13.15 8.18 6.84
C ARG A 166 -12.56 9.51 7.31
N GLU A 167 -11.71 10.14 6.49
CA GLU A 167 -11.14 11.47 6.78
C GLU A 167 -12.19 12.59 6.82
N LYS A 168 -13.41 12.36 6.30
CA LYS A 168 -14.52 13.33 6.30
C LYS A 168 -15.48 13.15 7.47
N ILE A 169 -15.38 12.05 8.20
CA ILE A 169 -16.19 11.79 9.39
C ILE A 169 -15.69 12.70 10.51
#